data_AF-A0A949AF16-F1
#
_entry.id   AF-A0A949AF16-F1
#
_cell.length_a   1.000
_cell.length_b   1.000
_cell.length_c   1.000
_cell.angle_alpha   90.00
_cell.angle_beta   90.00
_cell.angle_gamma   90.00
#
_symmetry.space_group_name_H-M   'P 1'
#
loop_
_entity.id
_entity.type
_entity.pdbx_description
1 polymer ?
#
loop_
_entity_poly.entity_id
_entity_poly.type
_entity_poly.pdbx_seq_one_letter_code
_entity_poly.pdbx_strand_id
1 'polypeptide(L)'
;MTLSEIDMNRALEFHQLVLPKETVESLSARNKKRLLMLTSMIRDMDLYRKMLIYGGKQKTGYEKLDEAILVTMIFSISKILISKIYEIWKFLESEKIREETSGFSSALLERWNEIEVFFSEEKNKQLFCFIRNKFGFHFDHYQEIETYIEIAMKEVGDFEFWMGNDSSGNDIFSSSNTVMLIVLRNKMIELGFVGTEEELIGQLQKLPIVVSHSINEFCKGYLTEVLLRDRSFQQKLTVAITAPLLSDVALPLIVKNDLQKDE
;
A
#
# COMPACT_ATOMS: atom_id res chain seq x y z
N MET A 1 14.86 -10.60 0.36
CA MET A 1 15.34 -9.22 0.26
C MET A 1 15.14 -8.50 1.59
N THR A 2 16.23 -8.06 2.23
CA THR A 2 16.17 -7.09 3.31
C THR A 2 15.99 -5.69 2.70
N LEU A 3 15.26 -4.80 3.38
CA LEU A 3 15.03 -3.40 2.95
C LEU A 3 16.33 -2.58 2.77
N SER A 4 17.47 -3.11 3.22
CA SER A 4 18.79 -2.49 3.19
C SER A 4 19.48 -2.50 1.82
N GLU A 5 18.92 -3.15 0.79
CA GLU A 5 19.61 -3.36 -0.51
C GLU A 5 18.96 -2.63 -1.70
N ILE A 6 18.01 -1.72 -1.49
CA ILE A 6 17.53 -0.86 -2.59
C ILE A 6 18.51 0.30 -2.76
N ASP A 7 19.49 0.11 -3.65
CA ASP A 7 20.41 1.16 -4.09
C ASP A 7 19.64 2.31 -4.74
N MET A 8 19.54 3.45 -4.03
CA MET A 8 18.83 4.64 -4.51
C MET A 8 19.62 5.44 -5.54
N ASN A 9 20.89 5.11 -5.78
CA ASN A 9 21.69 5.70 -6.85
C ASN A 9 21.51 4.96 -8.17
N ARG A 10 20.73 3.87 -8.19
CA ARG A 10 20.41 3.16 -9.42
C ARG A 10 19.43 3.98 -10.26
N ALA A 11 19.81 4.25 -11.50
CA ALA A 11 18.89 4.80 -12.49
C ALA A 11 17.72 3.82 -12.69
N LEU A 12 16.50 4.32 -12.48
CA LEU A 12 15.26 3.58 -12.70
C LEU A 12 14.75 3.92 -14.09
N GLU A 13 14.59 2.89 -14.91
CA GLU A 13 14.06 3.02 -16.26
C GLU A 13 12.53 2.95 -16.24
N PHE A 14 11.88 3.94 -16.85
CA PHE A 14 10.44 4.01 -17.01
C PHE A 14 10.08 4.07 -18.48
N HIS A 15 9.07 3.29 -18.87
CA HIS A 15 8.53 3.29 -20.22
C HIS A 15 7.12 3.87 -20.20
N GLN A 16 6.88 4.90 -21.02
CA GLN A 16 5.55 5.39 -21.27
C GLN A 16 4.86 4.46 -22.27
N LEU A 17 4.01 3.58 -21.76
CA LEU A 17 3.16 2.70 -22.56
C LEU A 17 1.82 3.38 -22.82
N VAL A 18 1.46 3.51 -24.10
CA VAL A 18 0.16 4.04 -24.52
C VAL A 18 -0.68 2.91 -25.07
N LEU A 19 -1.84 2.72 -24.42
CA LEU A 19 -2.89 1.83 -24.89
C LEU A 19 -3.85 2.65 -25.78
N PRO A 20 -3.93 2.36 -27.10
CA PRO A 20 -4.83 3.09 -27.99
C PRO A 20 -6.28 3.04 -27.51
N LYS A 21 -7.04 4.12 -27.77
CA LYS A 21 -8.43 4.24 -27.35
C LYS A 21 -9.27 3.08 -27.91
N GLU A 22 -9.04 2.74 -29.17
CA GLU A 22 -9.71 1.66 -29.89
C GLU A 22 -9.45 0.31 -29.21
N THR A 23 -8.22 0.10 -28.68
CA THR A 23 -7.88 -1.09 -27.92
C THR A 23 -8.70 -1.16 -26.63
N VAL A 24 -8.77 -0.06 -25.86
CA VAL A 24 -9.58 0.01 -24.64
C VAL A 24 -11.06 -0.22 -24.94
N GLU A 25 -11.59 0.42 -25.99
CA GLU A 25 -12.98 0.30 -26.41
C GLU A 25 -13.35 -1.11 -26.85
N SER A 26 -12.40 -1.85 -27.45
CA SER A 26 -12.58 -3.25 -27.85
C SER A 26 -12.64 -4.23 -26.67
N LEU A 27 -12.25 -3.83 -25.46
CA LEU A 27 -12.33 -4.68 -24.28
C LEU A 27 -13.78 -4.89 -23.85
N SER A 28 -14.08 -6.09 -23.35
CA SER A 28 -15.36 -6.37 -22.68
C SER A 28 -15.54 -5.47 -21.46
N ALA A 29 -16.78 -5.25 -21.02
CA ALA A 29 -17.07 -4.45 -19.83
C ALA A 29 -16.31 -4.97 -18.59
N ARG A 30 -16.21 -6.29 -18.44
CA ARG A 30 -15.42 -6.94 -17.38
C ARG A 30 -13.94 -6.59 -17.47
N ASN A 31 -13.34 -6.65 -18.66
CA ASN A 31 -11.92 -6.35 -18.83
C ASN A 31 -11.62 -4.85 -18.69
N LYS A 32 -12.53 -3.97 -19.09
CA LYS A 32 -12.43 -2.52 -18.82
C LYS A 32 -12.42 -2.23 -17.32
N LYS A 33 -13.35 -2.85 -16.58
CA LYS A 33 -13.39 -2.76 -15.10
C LYS A 33 -12.08 -3.26 -14.51
N ARG A 34 -11.61 -4.44 -14.90
CA ARG A 34 -10.35 -5.02 -14.39
C ARG A 34 -9.15 -4.11 -14.67
N LEU A 35 -9.03 -3.61 -15.90
CA LEU A 35 -7.96 -2.68 -16.28
C LEU A 35 -7.95 -1.43 -15.39
N LEU A 36 -9.11 -0.75 -15.25
CA LEU A 36 -9.22 0.48 -14.46
C LEU A 36 -8.96 0.22 -12.96
N MET A 37 -9.58 -0.83 -12.41
CA MET A 37 -9.46 -1.13 -10.98
C MET A 37 -8.05 -1.56 -10.62
N LEU A 38 -7.43 -2.47 -11.38
CA LEU A 38 -6.06 -2.92 -11.12
C LEU A 38 -5.07 -1.76 -11.24
N THR A 39 -5.14 -0.96 -12.32
CA THR A 39 -4.23 0.18 -12.50
C THR A 39 -4.38 1.23 -11.39
N SER A 40 -5.60 1.54 -10.96
CA SER A 40 -5.83 2.46 -9.84
C SER A 40 -5.31 1.88 -8.52
N MET A 41 -5.64 0.63 -8.22
CA MET A 41 -5.27 -0.01 -6.95
C MET A 41 -3.77 -0.20 -6.82
N ILE A 42 -3.07 -0.64 -7.87
CA ILE A 42 -1.61 -0.81 -7.83
C ILE A 42 -0.88 0.52 -7.74
N ARG A 43 -1.40 1.58 -8.39
CA ARG A 43 -0.84 2.94 -8.27
C ARG A 43 -0.90 3.40 -6.82
N ASP A 44 -2.07 3.30 -6.20
CA ASP A 44 -2.27 3.74 -4.81
C ASP A 44 -1.42 2.90 -3.85
N MET A 45 -1.41 1.57 -4.01
CA MET A 45 -0.58 0.67 -3.21
C MET A 45 0.92 0.98 -3.36
N ASP A 46 1.41 1.19 -4.59
CA ASP A 46 2.81 1.51 -4.85
C ASP A 46 3.21 2.86 -4.25
N LEU A 47 2.30 3.85 -4.29
CA LEU A 47 2.48 5.14 -3.64
C LEU A 47 2.64 4.99 -2.12
N TYR A 48 1.71 4.29 -1.46
CA TYR A 48 1.78 4.08 -0.02
C TYR A 48 3.02 3.27 0.39
N ARG A 49 3.39 2.25 -0.39
CA ARG A 49 4.62 1.49 -0.18
C ARG A 49 5.86 2.38 -0.26
N LYS A 50 5.94 3.25 -1.27
CA LYS A 50 7.05 4.21 -1.41
C LYS A 50 7.08 5.21 -0.26
N MET A 51 5.94 5.81 0.09
CA MET A 51 5.85 6.72 1.23
C MET A 51 6.35 6.07 2.52
N LEU A 52 6.04 4.79 2.75
CA LEU A 52 6.54 4.04 3.90
C LEU A 52 8.06 3.80 3.85
N ILE A 53 8.59 3.38 2.70
CA ILE A 53 10.04 3.16 2.49
C ILE A 53 10.83 4.46 2.68
N TYR A 54 10.31 5.59 2.19
CA TYR A 54 10.98 6.89 2.32
C TYR A 54 10.83 7.47 3.72
N GLY A 55 9.64 7.40 4.33
CA GLY A 55 9.40 7.84 5.70
C GLY A 55 10.33 7.13 6.68
N GLY A 56 10.49 5.81 6.57
CA GLY A 56 11.39 5.03 7.42
C GLY A 56 12.88 5.35 7.28
N LYS A 57 13.29 6.20 6.32
CA LYS A 57 14.69 6.61 6.09
C LYS A 57 15.01 8.04 6.54
N GLN A 58 14.01 8.81 6.97
CA GLN A 58 14.26 10.17 7.47
C GLN A 58 14.99 10.11 8.82
N LYS A 59 16.18 10.72 8.89
CA LYS A 59 16.85 10.99 10.17
C LYS A 59 16.18 12.20 10.80
N THR A 60 15.53 12.03 11.93
CA THR A 60 15.06 13.17 12.73
C THR A 60 16.26 13.81 13.42
N GLY A 61 16.37 15.13 13.32
CA GLY A 61 17.37 15.92 14.04
C GLY A 61 16.97 16.11 15.51
N TYR A 62 16.61 15.03 16.19
CA TYR A 62 16.29 14.91 17.62
C TYR A 62 15.59 16.12 18.29
N GLU A 63 14.29 16.28 18.00
CA GLU A 63 13.30 16.79 18.95
C GLU A 63 12.18 15.73 19.12
N LYS A 64 11.63 15.57 20.34
CA LYS A 64 10.57 14.57 20.63
C LYS A 64 9.34 14.74 19.73
N LEU A 65 9.05 15.96 19.30
CA LEU A 65 7.93 16.28 18.41
C LEU A 65 8.18 15.75 16.98
N ASP A 66 9.38 15.92 16.43
CA ASP A 66 9.74 15.41 15.10
C ASP A 66 9.63 13.88 15.02
N GLU A 67 10.04 13.19 16.09
CA GLU A 67 9.90 11.74 16.20
C GLU A 67 8.42 11.32 16.27
N ALA A 68 7.60 12.02 17.07
CA ALA A 68 6.18 11.76 17.16
C ALA A 68 5.44 12.00 15.83
N ILE A 69 5.82 13.04 15.07
CA ILE A 69 5.31 13.31 13.72
C ILE A 69 5.64 12.14 12.79
N LEU A 70 6.91 11.73 12.75
CA LEU A 70 7.36 10.68 11.85
C LEU A 70 6.67 9.34 12.13
N VAL A 71 6.59 8.94 13.41
CA VAL A 71 5.90 7.71 13.83
C VAL A 71 4.42 7.76 13.45
N THR A 72 3.75 8.88 13.68
CA THR A 72 2.33 9.07 13.33
C THR A 72 2.08 8.91 11.83
N MET A 73 2.95 9.50 11.01
CA MET A 73 2.87 9.40 9.55
C MET A 73 3.11 7.96 9.08
N ILE A 74 4.21 7.33 9.52
CA ILE A 74 4.57 5.96 9.17
C ILE A 74 3.44 4.99 9.56
N PHE A 75 2.89 5.13 10.76
CA PHE A 75 1.82 4.28 11.25
C PHE A 75 0.54 4.44 10.42
N SER A 76 0.14 5.69 10.15
CA SER A 76 -1.00 6.01 9.28
C SER A 76 -0.84 5.38 7.89
N ILE A 77 0.30 5.59 7.23
CA ILE A 77 0.60 5.04 5.90
C ILE A 77 0.60 3.50 5.93
N SER A 78 1.11 2.89 6.99
CA SER A 78 1.14 1.42 7.14
C SER A 78 -0.27 0.82 7.14
N LYS A 79 -1.19 1.38 7.95
CA LYS A 79 -2.59 0.91 8.01
C LYS A 79 -3.30 1.06 6.66
N ILE A 80 -3.03 2.17 5.97
CA ILE A 80 -3.56 2.45 4.64
C ILE A 80 -3.05 1.42 3.62
N LEU A 81 -1.75 1.12 3.62
CA LEU A 81 -1.14 0.13 2.74
C LEU A 81 -1.72 -1.28 3.00
N ILE A 82 -1.80 -1.69 4.27
CA ILE A 82 -2.41 -2.97 4.67
C ILE A 82 -3.85 -3.07 4.17
N SER A 83 -4.63 -2.00 4.35
CA SER A 83 -6.02 -1.92 3.87
C SER A 83 -6.10 -2.07 2.36
N LYS A 84 -5.23 -1.37 1.62
CA LYS A 84 -5.19 -1.44 0.15
C LYS A 84 -4.79 -2.82 -0.35
N ILE A 85 -3.81 -3.46 0.28
CA ILE A 85 -3.39 -4.83 -0.02
C ILE A 85 -4.57 -5.80 0.14
N TYR A 86 -5.32 -5.69 1.24
CA TYR A 86 -6.48 -6.54 1.48
C TYR A 86 -7.59 -6.31 0.44
N GLU A 87 -7.85 -5.06 0.07
CA GLU A 87 -8.82 -4.73 -0.98
C GLU A 87 -8.44 -5.31 -2.34
N ILE A 88 -7.15 -5.26 -2.70
CA ILE A 88 -6.64 -5.90 -3.93
C ILE A 88 -6.84 -7.41 -3.85
N TRP A 89 -6.48 -8.05 -2.74
CA TRP A 89 -6.72 -9.48 -2.56
C TRP A 89 -8.19 -9.86 -2.75
N LYS A 90 -9.10 -9.14 -2.09
CA LYS A 90 -10.55 -9.34 -2.26
C LYS A 90 -11.02 -9.14 -3.70
N PHE A 91 -10.45 -8.14 -4.40
CA PHE A 91 -10.74 -7.91 -5.81
C PHE A 91 -10.30 -9.11 -6.67
N LEU A 92 -9.06 -9.59 -6.50
CA LEU A 92 -8.51 -10.73 -7.24
C LEU A 92 -9.32 -12.02 -6.99
N GLU A 93 -9.71 -12.28 -5.73
CA GLU A 93 -10.62 -13.38 -5.39
C GLU A 93 -11.97 -13.24 -6.10
N SER A 94 -12.59 -12.05 -6.01
CA SER A 94 -13.93 -11.80 -6.58
C SER A 94 -13.96 -11.91 -8.10
N GLU A 95 -12.86 -11.56 -8.75
CA GLU A 95 -12.70 -11.67 -10.20
C GLU A 95 -12.30 -13.08 -10.64
N LYS A 96 -12.14 -14.04 -9.71
CA LYS A 96 -11.80 -15.45 -9.98
C LYS A 96 -10.48 -15.62 -10.75
N ILE A 97 -9.49 -14.79 -10.44
CA ILE A 97 -8.19 -14.78 -11.13
C ILE A 97 -7.46 -16.13 -11.03
N ARG A 98 -7.69 -16.90 -9.96
CA ARG A 98 -7.20 -18.27 -9.78
C ARG A 98 -7.62 -19.23 -10.90
N GLU A 99 -8.80 -19.03 -11.48
CA GLU A 99 -9.34 -19.87 -12.56
C GLU A 99 -8.62 -19.60 -13.91
N GLU A 100 -7.81 -18.55 -14.00
CA GLU A 100 -7.11 -18.10 -15.21
C GLU A 100 -5.63 -18.48 -15.23
N THR A 101 -5.16 -19.26 -14.26
CA THR A 101 -3.74 -19.62 -14.06
C THR A 101 -3.10 -20.35 -15.25
N SER A 102 -3.89 -21.01 -16.10
CA SER A 102 -3.40 -21.63 -17.34
C SER A 102 -2.85 -20.62 -18.36
N GLY A 103 -3.23 -19.35 -18.23
CA GLY A 103 -2.72 -18.25 -19.06
C GLY A 103 -1.45 -17.59 -18.52
N PHE A 104 -0.94 -18.00 -17.35
CA PHE A 104 0.18 -17.34 -16.71
C PHE A 104 1.52 -17.87 -17.21
N SER A 105 2.50 -16.99 -17.37
CA SER A 105 3.90 -17.40 -17.45
C SER A 105 4.37 -17.99 -16.11
N SER A 106 5.48 -18.73 -16.13
CA SER A 106 6.07 -19.29 -14.90
C SER A 106 6.38 -18.22 -13.85
N ALA A 107 6.86 -17.05 -14.29
CA ALA A 107 7.17 -15.93 -13.40
C ALA A 107 5.89 -15.32 -12.80
N LEU A 108 4.85 -15.15 -13.62
CA LEU A 108 3.55 -14.64 -13.13
C LEU A 108 2.89 -15.62 -12.15
N LEU A 109 2.96 -16.92 -12.43
CA LEU A 109 2.46 -17.97 -11.56
C LEU A 109 3.22 -18.04 -10.22
N GLU A 110 4.53 -17.83 -10.23
CA GLU A 110 5.31 -17.73 -8.99
C GLU A 110 4.80 -16.59 -8.11
N ARG A 111 4.62 -15.38 -8.68
CA ARG A 111 4.10 -14.23 -7.92
C ARG A 111 2.68 -14.46 -7.41
N TRP A 112 1.83 -15.10 -8.22
CA TRP A 112 0.48 -15.49 -7.80
C TRP A 112 0.52 -16.44 -6.59
N ASN A 113 1.36 -17.49 -6.65
CA ASN A 113 1.51 -18.46 -5.59
C ASN A 113 2.03 -17.83 -4.29
N GLU A 114 2.97 -16.88 -4.36
CA GLU A 114 3.43 -16.13 -3.19
C GLU A 114 2.27 -15.39 -2.50
N ILE A 115 1.38 -14.76 -3.28
CA ILE A 115 0.21 -14.04 -2.77
C ILE A 115 -0.79 -15.04 -2.15
N GLU A 116 -1.09 -16.15 -2.84
CA GLU A 116 -1.99 -17.18 -2.32
C GLU A 116 -1.46 -17.80 -1.03
N VAL A 117 -0.17 -18.14 -0.96
CA VAL A 117 0.45 -18.69 0.25
C VAL A 117 0.32 -17.69 1.39
N PHE A 118 0.65 -16.42 1.15
CA PHE A 118 0.53 -15.37 2.17
C PHE A 118 -0.88 -15.26 2.75
N PHE A 119 -1.92 -15.25 1.89
CA PHE A 119 -3.32 -15.14 2.33
C PHE A 119 -3.97 -16.48 2.72
N SER A 120 -3.30 -17.61 2.48
CA SER A 120 -3.70 -18.92 3.02
C SER A 120 -3.39 -19.06 4.50
N GLU A 121 -2.41 -18.29 5.00
CA GLU A 121 -2.16 -18.18 6.43
C GLU A 121 -3.28 -17.36 7.10
N GLU A 122 -4.10 -18.04 7.89
CA GLU A 122 -5.29 -17.43 8.51
C GLU A 122 -4.94 -16.19 9.34
N LYS A 123 -3.80 -16.19 10.03
CA LYS A 123 -3.31 -15.04 10.80
C LYS A 123 -3.09 -13.79 9.93
N ASN A 124 -2.53 -13.94 8.73
CA ASN A 124 -2.28 -12.82 7.81
C ASN A 124 -3.60 -12.30 7.26
N LYS A 125 -4.46 -13.22 6.81
CA LYS A 125 -5.79 -12.88 6.27
C LYS A 125 -6.65 -12.14 7.30
N GLN A 126 -6.72 -12.64 8.53
CA GLN A 126 -7.50 -12.03 9.60
C GLN A 126 -6.92 -10.69 10.04
N LEU A 127 -5.60 -10.57 10.18
CA LEU A 127 -4.95 -9.31 10.56
C LEU A 127 -5.22 -8.21 9.52
N PHE A 128 -5.02 -8.51 8.24
CA PHE A 128 -5.22 -7.55 7.15
C PHE A 128 -6.70 -7.16 7.02
N CYS A 129 -7.62 -8.13 7.17
CA CYS A 129 -9.06 -7.87 7.22
C CYS A 129 -9.45 -6.97 8.39
N PHE A 130 -8.92 -7.27 9.59
CA PHE A 130 -9.19 -6.52 10.82
C PHE A 130 -8.71 -5.07 10.70
N ILE A 131 -7.47 -4.86 10.27
CA ILE A 131 -6.92 -3.51 10.07
C ILE A 131 -7.76 -2.75 9.05
N ARG A 132 -8.10 -3.37 7.91
CA ARG A 132 -8.93 -2.73 6.88
C ARG A 132 -10.29 -2.32 7.41
N ASN A 133 -10.97 -3.21 8.13
CA ASN A 133 -12.36 -2.99 8.55
C ASN A 133 -12.48 -2.10 9.81
N LYS A 134 -11.45 -2.06 10.67
CA LYS A 134 -11.50 -1.36 11.96
C LYS A 134 -10.62 -0.12 12.05
N PHE A 135 -9.52 -0.08 11.28
CA PHE A 135 -8.46 0.93 11.43
C PHE A 135 -7.95 1.52 10.10
N GLY A 136 -8.64 1.24 9.00
CA GLY A 136 -8.37 1.77 7.66
C GLY A 136 -8.71 3.25 7.55
N PHE A 137 -9.62 3.63 6.64
CA PHE A 137 -10.00 5.03 6.39
C PHE A 137 -11.34 5.46 7.01
N HIS A 138 -12.19 4.51 7.40
CA HIS A 138 -13.53 4.79 7.91
C HIS A 138 -13.71 4.16 9.29
N PHE A 139 -13.91 5.00 10.30
CA PHE A 139 -14.42 4.59 11.61
C PHE A 139 -15.95 4.59 11.58
N ASP A 140 -16.56 3.76 10.73
CA ASP A 140 -18.02 3.81 10.58
C ASP A 140 -18.77 3.16 11.76
N HIS A 141 -18.11 2.31 12.57
CA HIS A 141 -18.75 1.58 13.67
C HIS A 141 -17.87 1.49 14.94
N TYR A 142 -18.13 2.39 15.90
CA TYR A 142 -17.39 2.49 17.17
C TYR A 142 -17.55 1.28 18.10
N GLN A 143 -18.74 0.67 18.16
CA GLN A 143 -19.02 -0.40 19.14
C GLN A 143 -18.11 -1.63 18.99
N GLU A 144 -17.70 -1.96 17.76
CA GLU A 144 -16.91 -3.17 17.50
C GLU A 144 -15.43 -3.02 17.87
N ILE A 145 -14.96 -1.79 18.17
CA ILE A 145 -13.58 -1.52 18.58
C ILE A 145 -13.45 -1.10 20.05
N GLU A 146 -14.55 -0.73 20.71
CA GLU A 146 -14.57 -0.24 22.10
C GLU A 146 -13.85 -1.18 23.07
N THR A 147 -14.19 -2.47 23.08
CA THR A 147 -13.56 -3.44 23.99
C THR A 147 -12.05 -3.54 23.74
N TYR A 148 -11.60 -3.45 22.49
CA TYR A 148 -10.16 -3.49 22.18
C TYR A 148 -9.46 -2.23 22.72
N ILE A 149 -10.08 -1.05 22.56
CA ILE A 149 -9.57 0.21 23.09
C ILE A 149 -9.52 0.17 24.62
N GLU A 150 -10.57 -0.28 25.29
CA GLU A 150 -10.61 -0.38 26.75
C GLU A 150 -9.53 -1.30 27.32
N ILE A 151 -9.24 -2.41 26.63
CA ILE A 151 -8.13 -3.30 27.00
C ILE A 151 -6.80 -2.57 26.83
N ALA A 152 -6.56 -1.94 25.67
CA ALA A 152 -5.32 -1.23 25.39
C ALA A 152 -5.08 -0.04 26.33
N MET A 153 -6.14 0.71 26.68
CA MET A 153 -6.07 1.86 27.59
C MET A 153 -5.60 1.50 29.01
N LYS A 154 -5.73 0.23 29.44
CA LYS A 154 -5.20 -0.22 30.74
C LYS A 154 -3.68 -0.30 30.76
N GLU A 155 -3.04 -0.31 29.59
CA GLU A 155 -1.59 -0.43 29.42
C GLU A 155 -0.93 0.93 29.15
N VAL A 156 -1.70 1.94 28.76
CA VAL A 156 -1.20 3.29 28.43
C VAL A 156 -1.16 4.15 29.69
N GLY A 157 -0.09 4.94 29.84
CA GLY A 157 0.04 5.95 30.88
C GLY A 157 -0.80 7.20 30.59
N ASP A 158 -0.28 8.38 30.97
CA ASP A 158 -0.95 9.64 30.70
C ASP A 158 -1.20 9.85 29.19
N PHE A 159 -2.34 10.46 28.87
CA PHE A 159 -2.73 10.72 27.49
C PHE A 159 -2.13 12.04 27.00
N GLU A 160 -1.06 11.94 26.22
CA GLU A 160 -0.29 13.06 25.68
C GLU A 160 -0.63 13.34 24.22
N PHE A 161 -0.76 14.62 23.89
CA PHE A 161 -0.95 15.13 22.54
C PHE A 161 -0.40 16.55 22.39
N TRP A 162 -0.04 16.91 21.17
CA TRP A 162 0.46 18.21 20.77
C TRP A 162 -0.58 18.88 19.87
N MET A 163 -0.96 20.11 20.19
CA MET A 163 -1.86 20.91 19.35
C MET A 163 -1.18 22.20 18.92
N GLY A 164 -1.30 22.53 17.64
CA GLY A 164 -0.87 23.80 17.08
C GLY A 164 -1.85 24.92 17.41
N ASN A 165 -1.33 26.14 17.55
CA ASN A 165 -2.15 27.36 17.64
C ASN A 165 -2.58 27.89 16.25
N ASP A 166 -2.01 27.34 15.18
CA ASP A 166 -2.32 27.67 13.79
C ASP A 166 -2.71 26.39 13.04
N SER A 167 -3.73 26.51 12.20
CA SER A 167 -4.16 25.51 11.21
C SER A 167 -3.08 25.02 10.25
N SER A 168 -1.94 25.71 10.16
CA SER A 168 -0.78 25.25 9.37
C SER A 168 0.09 24.22 10.08
N GLY A 169 -0.10 24.00 11.39
CA GLY A 169 0.61 22.99 12.17
C GLY A 169 -0.02 21.60 12.05
N ASN A 170 0.78 20.56 12.28
CA ASN A 170 0.25 19.21 12.44
C ASN A 170 -0.06 18.98 13.93
N ASP A 171 -1.33 18.77 14.26
CA ASP A 171 -1.71 18.24 15.58
C ASP A 171 -1.30 16.78 15.68
N ILE A 172 -0.63 16.40 16.78
CA ILE A 172 -0.05 15.08 16.97
C ILE A 172 -0.62 14.43 18.22
N PHE A 173 -1.34 13.32 18.03
CA PHE A 173 -1.96 12.55 19.11
C PHE A 173 -1.17 11.27 19.37
N SER A 174 0.04 11.39 19.93
CA SER A 174 0.95 10.26 20.15
C SER A 174 0.34 9.14 20.99
N SER A 175 -0.34 9.47 22.10
CA SER A 175 -1.00 8.45 22.93
C SER A 175 -2.12 7.71 22.18
N SER A 176 -2.81 8.38 21.23
CA SER A 176 -3.81 7.70 20.40
C SER A 176 -3.19 6.63 19.49
N ASN A 177 -2.01 6.91 18.91
CA ASN A 177 -1.27 5.94 18.12
C ASN A 177 -0.77 4.77 18.97
N THR A 178 -0.31 5.05 20.20
CA THR A 178 0.10 4.02 21.15
C THR A 178 -1.05 3.06 21.48
N VAL A 179 -2.24 3.59 21.79
CA VAL A 179 -3.44 2.76 22.04
C VAL A 179 -3.73 1.88 20.83
N MET A 180 -3.72 2.44 19.62
CA MET A 180 -3.96 1.69 18.40
C MET A 180 -2.90 0.61 18.15
N LEU A 181 -1.62 0.93 18.37
CA LEU A 181 -0.52 -0.04 18.24
C LEU A 181 -0.68 -1.21 19.22
N ILE A 182 -1.08 -0.94 20.47
CA ILE A 182 -1.36 -1.98 21.47
C ILE A 182 -2.54 -2.85 21.03
N VAL A 183 -3.61 -2.26 20.47
CA VAL A 183 -4.71 -3.05 19.89
C VAL A 183 -4.21 -3.99 18.80
N LEU A 184 -3.39 -3.49 17.87
CA LEU A 184 -2.85 -4.31 16.79
C LEU A 184 -1.89 -5.39 17.30
N ARG A 185 -1.03 -5.06 18.27
CA ARG A 185 -0.12 -6.01 18.93
C ARG A 185 -0.90 -7.13 19.61
N ASN A 186 -1.92 -6.78 20.39
CA ASN A 186 -2.78 -7.74 21.09
C ASN A 186 -3.53 -8.62 20.07
N LYS A 187 -3.99 -8.03 18.95
CA LYS A 187 -4.61 -8.81 17.86
C LYS A 187 -3.62 -9.77 17.19
N MET A 188 -2.38 -9.36 16.97
CA MET A 188 -1.34 -10.24 16.45
C MET A 188 -1.07 -11.42 17.40
N ILE A 189 -0.96 -11.17 18.70
CA ILE A 189 -0.78 -12.23 19.71
C ILE A 189 -1.97 -13.21 19.67
N GLU A 190 -3.21 -12.70 19.64
CA GLU A 190 -4.43 -13.51 19.52
C GLU A 190 -4.41 -14.41 18.28
N LEU A 191 -3.90 -13.90 17.15
CA LEU A 191 -3.78 -14.62 15.89
C LEU A 191 -2.56 -15.57 15.84
N GLY A 192 -1.81 -15.70 16.93
CA GLY A 192 -0.68 -16.64 17.04
C GLY A 192 0.64 -16.12 16.46
N PHE A 193 0.79 -14.81 16.27
CA PHE A 193 2.12 -14.23 16.04
C PHE A 193 2.94 -14.30 17.33
N VAL A 194 4.24 -14.55 17.20
CA VAL A 194 5.18 -14.67 18.32
C VAL A 194 6.32 -13.66 18.13
N GLY A 195 6.76 -13.04 19.22
CA GLY A 195 7.90 -12.13 19.25
C GLY A 195 7.80 -11.13 20.42
N THR A 196 8.85 -10.34 20.60
CA THR A 196 8.81 -9.14 21.45
C THR A 196 7.91 -8.07 20.86
N GLU A 197 7.64 -7.01 21.62
CA GLU A 197 6.91 -5.86 21.11
C GLU A 197 7.59 -5.25 19.89
N GLU A 198 8.91 -5.06 19.93
CA GLU A 198 9.65 -4.51 18.77
C GLU A 198 9.56 -5.44 17.56
N GLU A 199 9.61 -6.75 17.77
CA GLU A 199 9.52 -7.73 16.68
C GLU A 199 8.12 -7.75 16.03
N LEU A 200 7.06 -7.63 16.83
CA LEU A 200 5.68 -7.55 16.33
C LEU A 200 5.44 -6.25 15.57
N ILE A 201 5.92 -5.12 16.08
CA ILE A 201 5.84 -3.82 15.40
C ILE A 201 6.65 -3.86 14.09
N GLY A 202 7.85 -4.44 14.11
CA GLY A 202 8.67 -4.63 12.93
C GLY A 202 7.98 -5.50 11.87
N GLN A 203 7.23 -6.53 12.29
CA GLN A 203 6.42 -7.34 11.39
C GLN A 203 5.26 -6.54 10.77
N LEU A 204 4.55 -5.70 11.54
CA LEU A 204 3.48 -4.83 11.01
C LEU A 204 3.96 -3.90 9.89
N GLN A 205 5.21 -3.44 9.96
CA GLN A 205 5.81 -2.60 8.92
C GLN A 205 6.35 -3.40 7.74
N LYS A 206 7.01 -4.53 8.01
CA LYS A 206 7.71 -5.31 6.97
C LYS A 206 6.76 -6.13 6.10
N LEU A 207 5.78 -6.81 6.70
CA LEU A 207 4.83 -7.68 5.99
C LEU A 207 4.13 -6.96 4.83
N PRO A 208 3.51 -5.77 5.00
CA PRO A 208 2.84 -5.09 3.91
C PRO A 208 3.80 -4.68 2.79
N ILE A 209 5.05 -4.31 3.08
CA ILE A 209 6.03 -3.97 2.03
C ILE A 209 6.39 -5.19 1.19
N VAL A 210 6.59 -6.34 1.83
CA VAL A 210 6.95 -7.59 1.14
C VAL A 210 5.79 -8.06 0.25
N VAL A 211 4.58 -8.20 0.79
CA VAL A 211 3.45 -8.71 0.00
C VAL A 211 3.02 -7.74 -1.10
N SER A 212 3.08 -6.42 -0.85
CA SER A 212 2.77 -5.44 -1.89
C SER A 212 3.75 -5.48 -3.07
N HIS A 213 4.98 -5.95 -2.87
CA HIS A 213 5.90 -6.22 -3.97
C HIS A 213 5.38 -7.33 -4.88
N SER A 214 5.06 -8.50 -4.31
CA SER A 214 4.53 -9.62 -5.09
C SER A 214 3.21 -9.26 -5.78
N ILE A 215 2.31 -8.54 -5.10
CA ILE A 215 1.05 -8.05 -5.70
C ILE A 215 1.33 -7.10 -6.86
N ASN A 216 2.27 -6.17 -6.73
CA ASN A 216 2.58 -5.21 -7.78
C ASN A 216 3.11 -5.91 -9.04
N GLU A 217 4.09 -6.79 -8.87
CA GLU A 217 4.69 -7.54 -9.99
C GLU A 217 3.67 -8.49 -10.62
N PHE A 218 2.86 -9.17 -9.81
CA PHE A 218 1.75 -9.98 -10.32
C PHE A 218 0.76 -9.13 -11.15
N CYS A 219 0.29 -8.00 -10.62
CA CYS A 219 -0.72 -7.20 -11.31
C CYS A 219 -0.20 -6.59 -12.60
N LYS A 220 1.06 -6.12 -12.63
CA LYS A 220 1.71 -5.65 -13.87
C LYS A 220 1.78 -6.77 -14.90
N GLY A 221 2.30 -7.93 -14.51
CA GLY A 221 2.41 -9.09 -15.40
C GLY A 221 1.04 -9.57 -15.89
N TYR A 222 0.04 -9.63 -15.01
CA TYR A 222 -1.34 -9.98 -15.39
C TYR A 222 -1.93 -8.99 -16.39
N LEU A 223 -1.71 -7.69 -16.20
CA LEU A 223 -2.17 -6.67 -17.16
C LEU A 223 -1.57 -6.89 -18.55
N THR A 224 -0.26 -7.17 -18.64
CA THR A 224 0.45 -7.29 -19.93
C THR A 224 0.32 -8.66 -20.58
N GLU A 225 0.43 -9.74 -19.81
CA GLU A 225 0.52 -11.12 -20.31
C GLU A 225 -0.85 -11.78 -20.48
N VAL A 226 -1.86 -11.31 -19.73
CA VAL A 226 -3.20 -11.95 -19.70
C VAL A 226 -4.26 -10.99 -20.22
N LEU A 227 -4.45 -9.84 -19.56
CA LEU A 227 -5.57 -8.95 -19.87
C LEU A 227 -5.42 -8.28 -21.24
N LEU A 228 -4.21 -7.82 -21.55
CA LEU A 228 -3.86 -7.13 -22.78
C LEU A 228 -3.02 -8.00 -23.73
N ARG A 229 -3.10 -9.32 -23.55
CA ARG A 229 -2.43 -10.28 -24.41
C ARG A 229 -2.79 -10.03 -25.87
N ASP A 230 -1.77 -10.08 -26.74
CA ASP A 230 -1.88 -9.87 -28.18
C ASP A 230 -2.44 -8.48 -28.58
N ARG A 231 -2.47 -7.51 -27.65
CA ARG A 231 -2.80 -6.12 -27.93
C ARG A 231 -1.53 -5.32 -28.20
N SER A 232 -1.61 -4.42 -29.19
CA SER A 232 -0.51 -3.50 -29.49
C SER A 232 -0.44 -2.40 -28.44
N PHE A 233 0.78 -2.14 -27.97
CA PHE A 233 1.13 -0.96 -27.18
C PHE A 233 2.02 -0.06 -28.01
N GLN A 234 1.86 1.25 -27.83
CA GLN A 234 2.84 2.21 -28.33
C GLN A 234 3.72 2.64 -27.17
N GLN A 235 5.00 2.28 -27.20
CA GLN A 235 5.98 2.88 -26.31
C GLN A 235 6.36 4.26 -26.87
N LYS A 236 5.91 5.32 -26.19
CA LYS A 236 6.16 6.70 -26.66
C LYS A 236 7.50 7.26 -26.19
N LEU A 237 7.94 6.88 -24.99
CA LEU A 237 9.11 7.43 -24.35
C LEU A 237 9.74 6.41 -23.40
N THR A 238 11.06 6.42 -23.32
CA THR A 238 11.83 5.81 -22.22
C THR A 238 12.52 6.94 -21.46
N VAL A 239 12.33 6.99 -20.15
CA VAL A 239 13.00 7.95 -19.27
C VAL A 239 13.76 7.18 -18.20
N ALA A 240 15.03 7.52 -18.01
CA ALA A 240 15.75 7.13 -16.81
C ALA A 240 15.58 8.25 -15.78
N ILE A 241 15.03 7.93 -14.60
CA ILE A 241 15.02 8.83 -13.45
C ILE A 241 15.89 8.25 -12.36
N THR A 242 16.64 9.10 -11.67
CA THR A 242 17.14 8.76 -10.34
C THR A 242 15.94 8.77 -9.39
N ALA A 243 15.85 7.83 -8.46
CA ALA A 243 14.75 7.80 -7.49
C ALA A 243 14.62 9.17 -6.81
N PRO A 244 13.46 9.85 -6.90
CA PRO A 244 13.36 11.25 -6.48
C PRO A 244 13.61 11.39 -4.98
N LEU A 245 14.36 12.43 -4.59
CA LEU A 245 14.40 12.92 -3.23
C LEU A 245 13.07 13.63 -2.95
N LEU A 246 12.49 13.44 -1.76
CA LEU A 246 11.19 14.01 -1.36
C LEU A 246 11.10 15.54 -1.52
N SER A 247 12.24 16.23 -1.47
CA SER A 247 12.34 17.69 -1.68
C SER A 247 11.95 18.14 -3.10
N ASP A 248 11.93 17.23 -4.08
CA ASP A 248 11.83 17.57 -5.49
C ASP A 248 10.49 17.12 -6.11
N VAL A 249 9.57 16.59 -5.29
CA VAL A 249 8.27 16.09 -5.75
C VAL A 249 7.28 17.25 -5.86
N ALA A 250 7.25 17.91 -7.01
CA ALA A 250 6.12 18.75 -7.39
C ALA A 250 4.91 17.87 -7.75
N LEU A 251 3.71 18.21 -7.24
CA LEU A 251 2.47 17.60 -7.69
C LEU A 251 2.36 17.75 -9.21
N PRO A 252 1.94 16.72 -9.97
CA PRO A 252 1.75 16.88 -11.40
C PRO A 252 0.72 17.98 -11.65
N LEU A 253 1.15 19.05 -12.33
CA LEU A 253 0.24 19.99 -12.96
C LEU A 253 -0.68 19.20 -13.88
N ILE A 254 -1.98 19.46 -13.77
CA ILE A 254 -3.04 18.87 -14.57
C ILE A 254 -2.57 18.77 -16.03
N VAL A 255 -2.34 17.55 -16.50
CA VAL A 255 -2.08 17.30 -17.92
C VAL A 255 -3.40 17.53 -18.64
N LYS A 256 -3.57 18.73 -19.20
CA LYS A 256 -4.59 18.95 -20.23
C LYS A 256 -4.23 17.99 -21.36
N ASN A 257 -5.12 17.05 -21.69
CA ASN A 257 -5.00 16.33 -22.94
C ASN A 257 -5.00 17.38 -24.05
N ASP A 258 -3.95 17.42 -24.87
CA ASP A 258 -3.90 18.18 -26.13
C ASP A 258 -4.85 17.57 -27.18
N LEU A 259 -6.13 17.49 -26.82
CA LEU A 259 -7.27 17.29 -27.71
C LEU A 259 -8.11 18.56 -27.70
N GLN A 260 -7.48 19.69 -27.97
CA GLN A 260 -8.08 20.79 -28.71
C GLN A 260 -7.05 21.23 -29.74
N LYS A 261 -7.05 20.52 -30.88
CA LYS A 261 -6.69 21.15 -32.14
C LYS A 261 -7.91 21.95 -32.58
N ASP A 262 -7.66 23.22 -32.81
CA ASP A 262 -8.36 24.16 -33.68
C ASP A 262 -9.82 24.50 -33.33
N GLU A 263 -10.01 25.68 -32.71
CA GLU A 263 -10.74 26.81 -33.32
C GLU A 263 -10.01 28.13 -33.01
#